data_AF-A0A6M3JS77-F1
#
_entry.id   AF-A0A6M3JS77-F1
#
_cell.length_a   1.000
_cell.length_b   1.000
_cell.length_c   1.000
_cell.angle_alpha   90.00
_cell.angle_beta   90.00
_cell.angle_gamma   90.00
#
_symmetry.space_group_name_H-M   'P 1'
#
loop_
_entity.id
_entity.type
_entity.pdbx_description
1 polymer ?
#
loop_
_entity_poly.entity_id
_entity_poly.type
_entity_poly.pdbx_seq_one_letter_code
_entity_poly.pdbx_strand_id
1 'polypeptide(L)'
;MNNLAVITNTVTGDEKAWSYMELHQQSPKFKGIRRYRIIGVNRNGNLAEYREDMGPSKNYKGVRELNIPSIWEHTVDELRDLAQELRNETKIDLYDWMSLDKMNLA
;
A
#
# COMPACT_ATOMS: atom_id res chain seq x y z
N MET A 1 -17.36 16.86 7.41
CA MET A 1 -18.18 16.04 6.50
C MET A 1 -17.82 14.58 6.73
N ASN A 2 -18.73 13.79 7.30
CA ASN A 2 -18.57 12.33 7.36
C ASN A 2 -19.03 11.76 6.02
N ASN A 3 -18.14 11.74 5.02
CA ASN A 3 -18.40 10.94 3.82
C ASN A 3 -18.14 9.47 4.19
N LEU A 4 -19.19 8.67 4.23
CA LEU A 4 -19.06 7.21 4.28
C LEU A 4 -18.41 6.79 2.96
N ALA A 5 -17.19 6.25 3.02
CA ALA A 5 -16.54 5.68 1.85
C ALA A 5 -17.40 4.52 1.33
N VAL A 6 -17.66 4.49 0.02
CA VAL A 6 -18.33 3.34 -0.61
C VAL A 6 -17.37 2.15 -0.51
N ILE A 7 -17.84 1.01 -0.03
CA ILE A 7 -17.03 -0.20 0.11
C ILE A 7 -17.41 -1.17 -1.00
N THR A 8 -16.41 -1.87 -1.55
CA THR A 8 -16.64 -3.03 -2.41
C THR A 8 -15.94 -4.26 -1.85
N ASN A 9 -16.55 -5.43 -2.03
CA ASN A 9 -16.04 -6.70 -1.51
C ASN A 9 -15.16 -7.45 -2.52
N THR A 10 -15.11 -6.99 -3.77
CA THR A 10 -14.39 -7.65 -4.85
C THR A 10 -13.76 -6.63 -5.80
N VAL A 11 -12.63 -7.01 -6.36
CA VAL A 11 -11.94 -6.34 -7.46
C VAL A 11 -11.47 -7.39 -8.44
N THR A 12 -11.51 -7.08 -9.73
CA THR A 12 -10.91 -7.92 -10.78
C THR A 12 -9.53 -7.40 -11.13
N GLY A 13 -8.66 -8.26 -11.64
CA GLY A 13 -7.28 -7.91 -11.95
C GLY A 13 -7.13 -6.90 -13.08
N ASP A 14 -8.02 -6.98 -14.07
CA ASP A 14 -8.08 -6.15 -15.27
C ASP A 14 -8.75 -4.78 -15.05
N GLU A 15 -9.35 -4.55 -13.88
CA GLU A 15 -10.01 -3.30 -13.56
C GLU A 15 -8.99 -2.16 -13.37
N LYS A 16 -9.26 -0.99 -13.95
CA LYS A 16 -8.49 0.23 -13.64
C LYS A 16 -8.75 0.73 -12.21
N ALA A 17 -7.69 1.05 -11.51
CA ALA A 17 -7.74 1.49 -10.13
C ALA A 17 -7.36 2.97 -9.98
N TRP A 18 -7.95 3.63 -8.99
CA TRP A 18 -7.61 4.98 -8.57
C TRP A 18 -6.30 5.01 -7.79
N SER A 19 -6.13 4.05 -6.88
CA SER A 19 -4.96 3.98 -6.01
C SER A 19 -4.78 2.59 -5.42
N TYR A 20 -3.55 2.32 -4.98
CA TYR A 20 -3.20 1.16 -4.18
C TYR A 20 -2.43 1.62 -2.95
N MET A 21 -2.87 1.21 -1.77
CA MET A 21 -2.25 1.56 -0.50
C MET A 21 -2.02 0.33 0.35
N GLU A 22 -0.93 0.36 1.11
CA GLU A 22 -0.67 -0.59 2.17
C GLU A 22 -0.27 0.11 3.45
N LEU A 23 -1.04 -0.08 4.51
CA LEU A 23 -0.77 0.57 5.78
C LEU A 23 -1.10 -0.30 6.99
N HIS A 24 -0.44 0.01 8.10
CA HIS A 24 -0.65 -0.57 9.40
C HIS A 24 -1.79 0.14 10.11
N GLN A 25 -2.83 -0.60 10.47
CA GLN A 25 -3.95 -0.05 11.24
C GLN A 25 -4.35 -0.99 12.36
N GLN A 26 -4.97 -0.43 13.40
CA GLN A 26 -5.56 -1.21 14.47
C GLN A 26 -6.67 -2.11 13.89
N SER A 27 -6.66 -3.39 14.26
CA SER A 27 -7.75 -4.28 13.87
C SER A 27 -9.09 -3.80 14.45
N PRO A 28 -10.23 -3.99 13.75
CA PRO A 28 -11.54 -3.54 14.22
C PRO A 28 -11.96 -4.09 15.59
N LYS A 29 -11.39 -5.23 15.99
CA LYS A 29 -11.66 -5.90 17.28
C LYS A 29 -10.56 -5.64 18.32
N PHE A 30 -9.70 -4.66 18.07
CA PHE A 30 -8.58 -4.27 18.93
C PHE A 30 -7.59 -5.39 19.30
N LYS A 31 -7.46 -6.43 18.46
CA LYS A 31 -6.57 -7.57 18.68
C LYS A 31 -5.11 -7.33 18.23
N GLY A 32 -4.73 -6.06 18.08
CA GLY A 32 -3.43 -5.65 17.58
C GLY A 32 -3.46 -5.05 16.17
N ILE A 33 -2.27 -4.65 15.71
CA ILE A 33 -2.06 -3.93 14.45
C ILE A 33 -1.92 -4.92 13.28
N ARG A 34 -2.61 -4.63 12.19
CA ARG A 34 -2.67 -5.44 10.97
C ARG A 34 -2.19 -4.62 9.78
N ARG A 35 -1.64 -5.29 8.78
CA ARG A 35 -1.34 -4.70 7.47
C ARG A 35 -2.60 -4.81 6.62
N TYR A 36 -3.08 -3.69 6.10
CA TYR A 36 -4.20 -3.65 5.17
C TYR A 36 -3.69 -3.27 3.79
N ARG A 37 -4.19 -3.98 2.77
CA ARG A 37 -4.19 -3.52 1.39
C ARG A 37 -5.51 -2.82 1.13
N ILE A 38 -5.45 -1.64 0.55
CA ILE A 38 -6.61 -0.86 0.15
C ILE A 38 -6.46 -0.48 -1.31
N ILE A 39 -7.50 -0.74 -2.10
CA ILE A 39 -7.53 -0.42 -3.52
C ILE A 39 -8.74 0.47 -3.79
N GLY A 40 -8.51 1.64 -4.37
CA GLY A 40 -9.59 2.51 -4.85
C GLY A 40 -10.01 2.09 -6.26
N VAL A 41 -11.30 1.86 -6.47
CA VAL A 41 -11.89 1.39 -7.74
C VAL A 41 -13.18 2.11 -8.07
N ASN A 42 -13.64 2.05 -9.32
CA ASN A 42 -14.89 2.71 -9.71
C ASN A 42 -16.07 1.75 -9.59
N ARG A 43 -17.10 2.13 -8.85
CA ARG A 43 -18.37 1.41 -8.80
C ARG A 43 -19.49 2.40 -9.14
N ASN A 44 -20.05 2.28 -10.34
CA ASN A 44 -21.17 3.10 -10.81
C ASN A 44 -20.91 4.61 -10.71
N GLY A 45 -19.70 5.06 -11.10
CA GLY A 45 -19.30 6.47 -11.05
C GLY A 45 -18.84 6.95 -9.67
N ASN A 46 -18.82 6.09 -8.65
CA ASN A 46 -18.35 6.43 -7.32
C ASN A 46 -17.01 5.75 -7.03
N LEU A 47 -16.13 6.46 -6.32
CA LEU A 47 -14.91 5.86 -5.79
C LEU A 47 -15.27 4.92 -4.63
N ALA A 48 -14.97 3.64 -4.82
CA ALA A 48 -15.18 2.59 -3.83
C ALA A 48 -13.84 2.02 -3.37
N GLU A 49 -13.74 1.68 -2.09
CA GLU A 49 -12.57 1.03 -1.52
C GLU A 49 -12.80 -0.48 -1.42
N TYR A 50 -11.87 -1.25 -1.97
CA TYR A 50 -11.66 -2.64 -1.61
C TYR A 50 -10.59 -2.71 -0.53
N ARG A 51 -10.86 -3.47 0.55
CA ARG A 51 -9.95 -3.60 1.69
C ARG A 51 -9.72 -5.06 2.02
N GLU A 52 -8.44 -5.42 2.14
CA GLU A 52 -7.99 -6.77 2.44
C GLU A 52 -7.03 -6.73 3.64
N ASP A 53 -7.28 -7.60 4.63
CA ASP A 53 -6.37 -7.81 5.75
C ASP A 53 -5.26 -8.78 5.32
N MET A 54 -4.04 -8.26 5.21
CA MET A 54 -2.87 -9.02 4.78
C MET A 54 -2.16 -9.75 5.92
N GLY A 55 -2.59 -9.56 7.17
CA GLY A 55 -1.99 -10.24 8.32
C GLY A 55 -1.42 -9.30 9.40
N PRO A 56 -0.76 -9.87 10.42
CA PRO A 56 -0.12 -9.09 11.48
C PRO A 56 0.95 -8.14 10.94
N SER A 57 0.96 -6.87 11.36
CA SER A 57 1.97 -5.90 10.91
C SER A 57 3.41 -6.30 11.25
N LYS A 58 3.60 -7.09 12.31
CA LYS A 58 4.92 -7.63 12.69
C LYS A 58 5.60 -8.47 11.59
N ASN A 59 4.83 -9.03 10.65
CA ASN A 59 5.36 -9.78 9.51
C ASN A 59 5.95 -8.86 8.43
N TYR A 60 5.70 -7.55 8.52
CA TYR A 60 6.14 -6.52 7.57
C TYR A 60 7.27 -5.66 8.18
N LYS A 61 8.05 -6.19 9.12
CA LYS A 61 9.16 -5.46 9.74
C LYS A 61 10.20 -5.09 8.68
N GLY A 62 10.53 -3.81 8.57
CA GLY A 62 11.44 -3.27 7.54
C GLY A 62 10.78 -3.04 6.18
N VAL A 63 9.53 -3.46 5.98
CA VAL A 63 8.75 -3.19 4.78
C VAL A 63 7.96 -1.91 4.98
N ARG A 64 8.22 -0.89 4.16
CA ARG A 64 7.52 0.40 4.23
C ARG A 64 6.03 0.26 3.92
N GLU A 65 5.22 1.14 4.47
CA GLU A 65 3.86 1.40 3.95
C GLU A 65 3.96 1.93 2.53
N LEU A 66 2.97 1.56 1.70
CA LEU A 66 2.94 1.94 0.29
C LEU A 66 1.75 2.84 0.02
N ASN A 67 1.95 3.81 -0.86
CA ASN A 67 0.91 4.64 -1.42
C ASN A 67 1.25 4.89 -2.89
N ILE A 68 0.55 4.18 -3.78
CA ILE A 68 0.74 4.22 -5.22
C ILE A 68 -0.50 4.89 -5.83
N PRO A 69 -0.44 6.18 -6.15
CA PRO A 69 -1.49 6.83 -6.92
C PRO A 69 -1.48 6.29 -8.34
N SER A 70 -2.65 5.96 -8.88
CA SER A 70 -2.78 5.46 -10.25
C SER A 70 -3.68 6.31 -11.13
N ILE A 71 -4.74 6.91 -10.56
CA ILE A 71 -5.64 7.81 -11.28
C ILE A 71 -6.19 7.16 -12.57
N TRP A 72 -6.56 5.88 -12.47
CA TRP A 72 -7.09 5.06 -13.58
C TRP A 72 -6.08 4.68 -14.67
N GLU A 73 -4.79 4.94 -14.48
CA GLU A 73 -3.74 4.60 -15.44
C GLU A 73 -3.35 3.12 -15.39
N HIS A 74 -3.40 2.50 -14.22
CA HIS A 74 -3.00 1.12 -13.98
C HIS A 74 -4.18 0.25 -13.58
N THR A 75 -4.10 -1.01 -13.99
CA THR A 75 -4.99 -2.07 -13.55
C THR A 75 -4.65 -2.50 -12.12
N VAL A 76 -5.59 -3.19 -11.47
CA VAL A 76 -5.38 -3.75 -10.14
C VAL A 76 -4.20 -4.72 -10.09
N ASP A 77 -4.02 -5.55 -11.11
CA ASP A 77 -2.89 -6.49 -11.16
C ASP A 77 -1.56 -5.79 -11.39
N GLU A 78 -1.50 -4.80 -12.29
CA GLU A 78 -0.30 -3.96 -12.47
C GLU A 78 0.11 -3.27 -11.15
N LEU A 79 -0.86 -2.78 -10.38
CA LEU A 79 -0.59 -2.16 -9.08
C LEU A 79 -0.12 -3.17 -8.03
N ARG A 80 -0.59 -4.42 -8.08
CA ARG A 80 -0.10 -5.49 -7.19
C ARG A 80 1.34 -5.86 -7.52
N ASP A 81 1.67 -5.92 -8.80
CA ASP A 81 3.03 -6.21 -9.27
C ASP A 81 3.99 -5.08 -8.87
N LEU A 82 3.61 -3.82 -9.11
CA LEU A 82 4.35 -2.64 -8.65
C LEU A 82 4.54 -2.64 -7.13
N ALA A 83 3.49 -2.94 -6.37
CA ALA A 83 3.60 -3.03 -4.93
C ALA A 83 4.59 -4.12 -4.49
N GLN A 84 4.60 -5.27 -5.17
CA GLN A 84 5.53 -6.35 -4.88
C GLN A 84 6.99 -5.94 -5.15
N GLU A 85 7.24 -5.20 -6.22
CA GLU A 85 8.55 -4.63 -6.54
C GLU A 85 8.99 -3.59 -5.50
N LEU A 86 8.12 -2.62 -5.18
CA LEU A 86 8.41 -1.54 -4.23
C LEU A 86 8.63 -2.01 -2.79
N ARG A 87 8.12 -3.19 -2.41
CA ARG A 87 8.43 -3.84 -1.11
C ARG A 87 9.84 -4.41 -1.06
N ASN A 88 10.36 -4.84 -2.20
CA ASN A 88 11.67 -5.47 -2.34
C ASN A 88 12.78 -4.47 -2.65
N GLU A 89 12.43 -3.27 -3.13
CA GLU A 89 13.39 -2.17 -3.29
C GLU A 89 14.08 -1.84 -1.96
N THR A 90 15.40 -2.01 -1.94
CA THR A 90 16.22 -1.59 -0.82
C THR A 90 16.33 -0.07 -0.88
N LYS A 91 15.67 0.61 0.05
CA LYS A 91 15.86 2.04 0.22
C LYS A 91 17.23 2.23 0.87
N ILE A 92 18.25 2.60 0.09
CA ILE A 92 19.44 3.22 0.67
C ILE A 92 18.92 4.54 1.26
N ASP A 93 18.87 4.62 2.59
CA ASP A 93 18.52 5.87 3.23
C ASP A 93 19.59 6.92 2.86
N LEU A 94 19.22 8.17 2.63
CA LEU A 94 20.20 9.24 2.39
C LEU A 94 21.17 9.34 3.59
N TYR A 95 20.71 9.01 4.79
CA TYR A 95 21.57 8.85 5.97
C TYR A 95 22.53 7.67 5.88
N ASP A 96 22.09 6.52 5.34
CA ASP A 96 22.98 5.38 5.08
C ASP A 96 24.03 5.75 4.02
N TRP A 97 23.62 6.48 2.98
CA TRP A 97 24.54 6.94 1.94
C TRP A 97 25.55 7.97 2.48
N MET A 98 25.10 8.96 3.25
CA MET A 98 25.97 9.95 3.90
C MET A 98 26.90 9.35 4.97
N SER A 99 26.48 8.26 5.61
CA SER A 99 27.31 7.56 6.61
C SER A 99 28.35 6.64 5.97
N LEU A 100 28.03 6.00 4.83
CA LEU A 100 29.00 5.28 4.00
C LEU A 100 30.09 6.23 3.46
N ASP A 101 29.73 7.44 3.06
CA ASP A 101 30.68 8.43 2.53
C ASP A 101 31.68 8.89 3.61
N LYS A 102 31.23 9.04 4.87
CA LYS A 102 32.10 9.34 6.02
C LYS A 102 33.06 8.20 6.37
N MET A 103 32.68 6.94 6.12
CA MET A 103 33.55 5.78 6.38
C MET A 103 34.66 5.63 5.33
N ASN A 104 34.45 6.11 4.10
CA ASN A 104 35.45 6.05 3.01
C ASN A 104 36.43 7.24 2.99
N LEU A 105 36.27 8.22 3.90
CA LEU A 105 37.14 9.40 4.02
C LEU A 105 38.12 9.33 5.21
N ALA A 106 38.34 8.13 5.77
CA ALA A 106 39.28 7.87 6.86
C ALA A 106 40.53 7.13 6.37
#